data_AF-D9VYC2-F1
#
_entry.id   AF-D9VYC2-F1
#
_cell.length_a   1.000
_cell.length_b   1.000
_cell.length_c   1.000
_cell.angle_alpha   90.00
_cell.angle_beta   90.00
_cell.angle_gamma   90.00
#
_symmetry.space_group_name_H-M   'P 1'
#
loop_
_entity.id
_entity.type
_entity.pdbx_description
1 polymer ?
#
loop_
_entity_poly.entity_id
_entity_poly.type
_entity_poly.pdbx_seq_one_letter_code
_entity_poly.pdbx_strand_id
1 'polypeptide(L)'
;MNVAGSVAAGLMAQAKALEVEYDSLTDYKNRVDALLKTLDGSEADARKLAHGTLPTGTLGTGFAEADALFKAYTTVHGELQKLSAGLAGQIEALGIAILTAGKGYGGVDEETQARMRALVKTSKDAYVPDRDPLVQQEREARKHAPASQPAPTPSTSKGTI
;
A
#
# COMPACT_ATOMS: atom_id res chain seq x y z
N MET A 1 -26.51 -8.23 32.24
CA MET A 1 -25.26 -8.20 31.46
C MET A 1 -25.29 -6.94 30.61
N ASN A 2 -24.46 -5.94 30.92
CA ASN A 2 -24.69 -4.55 30.50
C ASN A 2 -24.07 -4.27 29.12
N VAL A 3 -24.88 -3.82 28.16
CA VAL A 3 -24.49 -3.59 26.75
C VAL A 3 -23.31 -2.61 26.63
N ALA A 4 -23.24 -1.63 27.53
CA ALA A 4 -22.13 -0.68 27.60
C ALA A 4 -20.75 -1.33 27.87
N GLY A 5 -20.71 -2.42 28.64
CA GLY A 5 -19.46 -3.16 28.90
C GLY A 5 -18.97 -3.94 27.68
N SER A 6 -19.89 -4.42 26.84
CA SER A 6 -19.55 -5.15 25.62
C SER A 6 -19.02 -4.24 24.50
N VAL A 7 -19.52 -3.01 24.40
CA VAL A 7 -19.06 -2.03 23.40
C VAL A 7 -17.66 -1.51 23.75
N ALA A 8 -17.40 -1.18 25.02
CA ALA A 8 -16.07 -0.77 25.47
C ALA A 8 -15.01 -1.87 25.24
N ALA A 9 -15.36 -3.13 25.53
CA ALA A 9 -14.48 -4.26 25.27
C ALA A 9 -14.20 -4.45 23.76
N GLY A 10 -15.23 -4.30 22.92
CA GLY A 10 -15.08 -4.38 21.46
C GLY A 10 -14.21 -3.28 20.85
N LEU A 11 -14.26 -2.06 21.39
CA LEU A 11 -13.39 -0.96 20.96
C LEU A 11 -11.93 -1.19 21.38
N MET A 12 -11.70 -1.65 22.61
CA MET A 12 -10.34 -1.99 23.07
C MET A 12 -9.73 -3.13 22.25
N ALA A 13 -10.51 -4.15 21.90
CA ALA A 13 -10.04 -5.25 21.08
C ALA A 13 -9.63 -4.78 19.67
N GLN A 14 -10.39 -3.87 19.06
CA GLN A 14 -10.04 -3.27 17.77
C GLN A 14 -8.78 -2.42 17.86
N ALA A 15 -8.64 -1.58 18.89
CA ALA A 15 -7.42 -0.80 19.10
C ALA A 15 -6.19 -1.71 19.26
N LYS A 16 -6.32 -2.82 20.00
CA LYS A 16 -5.25 -3.82 20.14
C LYS A 16 -4.88 -4.49 18.83
N ALA A 17 -5.86 -4.80 17.98
CA ALA A 17 -5.59 -5.35 16.66
C ALA A 17 -4.81 -4.36 15.77
N LEU A 18 -5.17 -3.07 15.83
CA LEU A 18 -4.45 -2.01 15.10
C LEU A 18 -3.01 -1.83 15.61
N GLU A 19 -2.78 -1.93 16.93
CA GLU A 19 -1.42 -1.89 17.50
C GLU A 19 -0.55 -3.05 17.00
N VAL A 20 -1.09 -4.28 16.97
CA VAL A 20 -0.36 -5.45 16.46
C VAL A 20 0.00 -5.29 14.97
N GLU A 21 -0.94 -4.78 14.17
CA GLU A 21 -0.70 -4.49 12.75
C GLU A 21 0.35 -3.39 12.58
N TYR A 22 0.26 -2.31 13.38
CA TYR A 22 1.22 -1.21 13.38
C TYR A 22 2.65 -1.70 13.65
N ASP A 23 2.83 -2.55 14.66
CA ASP A 23 4.12 -3.13 15.00
C ASP A 23 4.65 -4.02 13.86
N SER A 24 3.78 -4.86 13.30
CA SER A 24 4.12 -5.77 12.21
C SER A 24 4.56 -5.01 10.94
N LEU A 25 3.83 -3.96 10.56
CA LEU A 25 4.18 -3.11 9.42
C LEU A 25 5.47 -2.32 9.68
N THR A 26 5.69 -1.87 10.91
CA THR A 26 6.93 -1.19 11.32
C THR A 26 8.14 -2.10 11.15
N ASP A 27 8.04 -3.34 11.64
CA ASP A 27 9.10 -4.35 11.47
C ASP A 27 9.35 -4.67 10.00
N TYR A 28 8.30 -4.78 9.20
CA TYR A 28 8.45 -5.04 7.77
C TYR A 28 9.14 -3.86 7.06
N LYS A 29 8.72 -2.62 7.35
CA LYS A 29 9.38 -1.43 6.82
C LYS A 29 10.86 -1.39 7.19
N ASN A 30 11.21 -1.68 8.45
CA ASN A 30 12.60 -1.72 8.91
C ASN A 30 13.44 -2.73 8.11
N ARG A 31 12.87 -3.89 7.78
CA ARG A 31 13.52 -4.88 6.92
C ARG A 31 13.73 -4.36 5.49
N VAL A 32 12.73 -3.70 4.91
CA VAL A 32 12.84 -3.08 3.57
C VAL A 32 13.91 -1.98 3.56
N ASP A 33 13.95 -1.12 4.58
CA ASP A 33 14.96 -0.06 4.71
C ASP A 33 16.36 -0.63 4.89
N ALA A 34 16.49 -1.73 5.65
CA ALA A 34 17.75 -2.44 5.78
C ALA A 34 18.23 -3.00 4.43
N LEU A 35 17.32 -3.57 3.62
CA LEU A 35 17.63 -4.02 2.27
C LEU A 35 18.10 -2.87 1.37
N LEU A 36 17.39 -1.73 1.38
CA LEU A 36 17.80 -0.53 0.65
C LEU A 36 19.22 -0.09 1.03
N LYS A 37 19.51 -0.02 2.34
CA LYS A 37 20.84 0.31 2.84
C LYS A 37 21.91 -0.69 2.39
N THR A 38 21.59 -1.99 2.40
CA THR A 38 22.50 -3.04 1.89
C THR A 38 22.75 -2.87 0.40
N LEU A 39 21.71 -2.56 -0.40
CA LEU A 39 21.84 -2.33 -1.83
C LEU A 39 22.69 -1.07 -2.14
N ASP A 40 22.48 0.02 -1.39
CA ASP A 40 23.28 1.26 -1.49
C ASP A 40 24.76 1.06 -1.10
N GLY A 41 25.04 0.13 -0.19
CA GLY A 41 26.40 -0.22 0.21
C GLY A 41 27.09 -1.21 -0.73
N SER A 42 26.34 -1.91 -1.57
CA SER A 42 26.84 -3.01 -2.40
C SER A 42 27.75 -2.54 -3.54
N GLU A 43 28.54 -3.44 -4.11
CA GLU A 43 29.35 -3.17 -5.32
C GLU A 43 28.50 -2.87 -6.56
N ALA A 44 27.20 -3.21 -6.50
CA ALA A 44 26.22 -2.87 -7.53
C ALA A 44 25.61 -1.46 -7.34
N ASP A 45 26.05 -0.69 -6.33
CA ASP A 45 25.64 0.70 -6.18
C ASP A 45 25.92 1.49 -7.46
N ALA A 46 24.94 2.26 -7.92
CA ALA A 46 25.00 2.98 -9.18
C ALA A 46 26.23 3.91 -9.28
N ARG A 47 26.70 4.48 -8.14
CA ARG A 47 27.90 5.33 -8.13
C ARG A 47 29.16 4.49 -8.28
N LYS A 48 29.22 3.30 -7.67
CA LYS A 48 30.34 2.37 -7.82
C LYS A 48 30.40 1.75 -9.22
N LEU A 49 29.25 1.45 -9.83
CA LEU A 49 29.20 1.00 -11.22
C LEU A 49 29.60 2.13 -12.20
N ALA A 50 29.15 3.36 -11.95
CA ALA A 50 29.53 4.53 -12.75
C ALA A 50 31.02 4.90 -12.61
N HIS A 51 31.63 4.66 -11.45
CA HIS A 51 33.06 4.95 -11.20
C HIS A 51 33.99 3.77 -11.51
N GLY A 52 33.48 2.53 -11.47
CA GLY A 52 34.26 1.29 -11.62
C GLY A 52 34.25 0.67 -13.00
N THR A 53 33.38 1.11 -13.90
CA THR A 53 33.39 0.66 -15.29
C THR A 53 34.33 1.56 -16.07
N LEU A 54 35.61 1.21 -16.03
CA LEU A 54 36.66 1.45 -17.03
C LEU A 54 36.30 2.49 -18.12
N PRO A 55 37.10 3.57 -18.30
CA PRO A 55 36.77 4.68 -19.20
C PRO A 55 36.36 4.13 -20.56
N THR A 56 35.20 4.59 -21.04
CA THR A 56 34.54 4.20 -22.29
C THR A 56 35.59 4.10 -23.41
N GLY A 57 36.06 2.89 -23.69
CA GLY A 57 37.16 2.66 -24.64
C GLY A 57 38.23 1.64 -24.25
N THR A 58 38.38 1.25 -22.97
CA THR A 58 39.44 0.29 -22.57
C THR A 58 39.05 -1.19 -22.68
N LEU A 59 37.76 -1.52 -22.69
CA LEU A 59 37.27 -2.90 -22.93
C LEU A 59 36.42 -3.05 -24.21
N GLY A 60 36.27 -1.98 -25.00
CA GLY A 60 35.31 -1.93 -26.11
C GLY A 60 33.88 -1.59 -25.66
N THR A 61 33.05 -1.16 -26.61
CA THR A 61 31.61 -0.93 -26.41
C THR A 61 30.84 -2.25 -26.34
N GLY A 62 29.91 -2.42 -25.38
CA GLY A 62 28.87 -3.46 -25.47
C GLY A 62 28.91 -4.61 -24.47
N PHE A 63 29.05 -4.37 -23.16
CA PHE A 63 28.72 -5.38 -22.13
C PHE A 63 27.22 -5.32 -21.82
N ALA A 64 26.40 -5.92 -22.68
CA ALA A 64 24.95 -5.93 -22.51
C ALA A 64 24.50 -6.50 -21.15
N GLU A 65 25.29 -7.42 -20.59
CA GLU A 65 25.08 -8.02 -19.28
C GLU A 65 25.25 -7.00 -18.14
N ALA A 66 26.19 -6.05 -18.26
CA ALA A 66 26.38 -5.00 -17.26
C ALA A 66 25.22 -4.00 -17.27
N ASP A 67 24.74 -3.63 -18.47
CA ASP A 67 23.55 -2.78 -18.63
C ASP A 67 22.29 -3.46 -18.08
N ALA A 68 22.13 -4.76 -18.33
CA ALA A 68 21.03 -5.56 -17.80
C ALA A 68 21.07 -5.62 -16.26
N LEU A 69 22.24 -5.82 -15.67
CA LEU A 69 22.43 -5.82 -14.22
C LEU A 69 22.10 -4.45 -13.61
N PHE A 70 22.59 -3.36 -14.21
CA PHE A 70 22.29 -2.00 -13.76
C PHE A 70 20.78 -1.70 -13.84
N LYS A 71 20.12 -2.11 -14.92
CA LYS A 71 18.68 -1.98 -15.07
C LYS A 71 17.90 -2.77 -14.02
N ALA A 72 18.33 -4.00 -13.71
CA ALA A 72 17.70 -4.81 -12.68
C ALA A 72 17.86 -4.16 -11.29
N TYR A 73 19.08 -3.72 -10.94
CA TYR A 73 19.35 -3.00 -9.70
C TYR A 73 18.47 -1.75 -9.57
N THR A 74 18.47 -0.86 -10.56
CA THR A 74 17.70 0.39 -10.52
C THR A 74 16.21 0.14 -10.41
N THR A 75 15.69 -0.90 -11.07
CA THR A 75 14.28 -1.30 -10.96
C THR A 75 13.95 -1.78 -9.55
N VAL A 76 14.72 -2.74 -9.01
CA VAL A 76 14.48 -3.30 -7.67
C VAL A 76 14.61 -2.23 -6.60
N HIS A 77 15.66 -1.42 -6.67
CA HIS A 77 15.89 -0.32 -5.72
C HIS A 77 14.72 0.66 -5.73
N GLY A 78 14.29 1.10 -6.92
CA GLY A 78 13.15 2.01 -7.06
C GLY A 78 11.84 1.43 -6.54
N GLU A 79 11.56 0.13 -6.78
CA GLU A 79 10.36 -0.51 -6.24
C GLU A 79 10.44 -0.69 -4.70
N LEU A 80 11.61 -0.99 -4.14
CA LEU A 80 11.80 -1.05 -2.69
C LEU A 80 11.65 0.32 -2.02
N GLN A 81 12.12 1.41 -2.66
CA GLN A 81 11.89 2.77 -2.18
C GLN A 81 10.40 3.12 -2.14
N LYS A 82 9.66 2.82 -3.23
CA LYS A 82 8.21 3.01 -3.28
C LYS A 82 7.50 2.20 -2.21
N LEU A 83 7.91 0.95 -2.01
CA LEU A 83 7.34 0.08 -0.98
C LEU A 83 7.57 0.65 0.43
N SER A 84 8.80 1.05 0.76
CA SER A 84 9.11 1.65 2.07
C SER A 84 8.29 2.93 2.32
N ALA A 85 8.16 3.79 1.31
CA ALA A 85 7.35 5.00 1.40
C ALA A 85 5.85 4.68 1.61
N GLY A 86 5.32 3.68 0.91
CA GLY A 86 3.95 3.21 1.09
C GLY A 86 3.69 2.68 2.51
N LEU A 87 4.61 1.85 3.02
CA LEU A 87 4.54 1.32 4.38
C LEU A 87 4.60 2.45 5.42
N ALA A 88 5.45 3.45 5.22
CA ALA A 88 5.51 4.62 6.11
C ALA A 88 4.15 5.33 6.22
N GLY A 89 3.47 5.53 5.08
CA GLY A 89 2.14 6.14 5.06
C GLY A 89 1.08 5.29 5.77
N GLN A 90 1.13 3.97 5.64
CA GLN A 90 0.21 3.05 6.32
C GLN A 90 0.43 3.03 7.84
N ILE A 91 1.70 2.96 8.28
CA ILE A 91 2.07 3.03 9.70
C ILE A 91 1.57 4.33 10.32
N GLU A 92 1.73 5.46 9.63
CA GLU A 92 1.23 6.74 10.12
C GLU A 92 -0.30 6.77 10.22
N ALA A 93 -0.99 6.26 9.20
CA ALA A 93 -2.45 6.18 9.22
C ALA A 93 -2.97 5.30 10.37
N LEU A 94 -2.33 4.14 10.61
CA LEU A 94 -2.66 3.27 11.74
C LEU A 94 -2.37 3.95 13.08
N GLY A 95 -1.26 4.66 13.21
CA GLY A 95 -0.93 5.43 14.42
C GLY A 95 -2.01 6.47 14.75
N ILE A 96 -2.48 7.21 13.75
CA ILE A 96 -3.60 8.16 13.90
C ILE A 96 -4.89 7.42 14.30
N ALA A 97 -5.17 6.26 13.69
CA ALA A 97 -6.36 5.47 14.02
C ALA A 97 -6.35 4.95 15.46
N ILE A 98 -5.21 4.45 15.94
CA ILE A 98 -5.01 4.00 17.34
C ILE A 98 -5.23 5.17 18.32
N LEU A 99 -4.62 6.33 18.05
CA LEU A 99 -4.78 7.53 18.87
C LEU A 99 -6.24 7.99 18.94
N THR A 100 -6.95 7.92 17.82
CA THR A 100 -8.37 8.28 17.72
C THR A 100 -9.27 7.30 18.47
N ALA A 101 -9.01 6.00 18.35
CA ALA A 101 -9.76 4.94 19.04
C ALA A 101 -9.62 5.05 20.57
N GLY A 102 -8.46 5.47 21.07
CA GLY A 102 -8.20 5.64 22.50
C GLY A 102 -8.84 6.90 23.12
N LYS A 103 -9.07 7.97 22.35
CA LYS A 103 -9.54 9.27 22.86
C LYS A 103 -11.02 9.58 22.53
N GLY A 104 -11.64 8.84 21.62
CA GLY A 104 -12.99 9.14 21.11
C GLY A 104 -13.01 10.32 20.13
N TYR A 105 -14.09 10.42 19.34
CA TYR A 105 -14.23 11.37 18.22
C TYR A 105 -14.04 12.86 18.57
N GLY A 106 -14.15 13.26 19.84
CA GLY A 106 -13.94 14.64 20.29
C GLY A 106 -12.48 15.07 20.44
N GLY A 107 -11.51 14.16 20.28
CA GLY A 107 -10.10 14.38 20.63
C GLY A 107 -9.11 14.49 19.48
N VAL A 108 -9.56 14.58 18.22
CA VAL A 108 -8.68 14.68 17.05
C VAL A 108 -8.74 16.09 16.47
N ASP A 109 -7.63 16.83 16.57
CA ASP A 109 -7.49 18.17 16.02
C ASP A 109 -7.60 18.19 14.48
N GLU A 110 -7.84 19.39 13.94
CA GLU A 110 -8.05 19.60 12.50
C GLU A 110 -6.80 19.24 11.68
N GLU A 111 -5.60 19.44 12.23
CA GLU A 111 -4.33 19.09 11.60
C GLU A 111 -4.21 17.57 11.38
N THR A 112 -4.53 16.78 12.40
CA THR A 112 -4.51 15.32 12.35
C THR A 112 -5.53 14.81 11.35
N GLN A 113 -6.73 15.42 11.30
CA GLN A 113 -7.72 15.09 10.28
C GLN A 113 -7.23 15.45 8.87
N ALA A 114 -6.60 16.60 8.69
CA ALA A 114 -6.00 17.00 7.41
C ALA A 114 -4.90 16.02 6.99
N ARG A 115 -4.07 15.57 7.95
CA ARG A 115 -3.02 14.59 7.69
C ARG A 115 -3.59 13.25 7.26
N MET A 116 -4.61 12.75 7.94
CA MET A 116 -5.32 11.53 7.54
C MET A 116 -5.90 11.65 6.12
N ARG A 117 -6.54 12.79 5.77
CA ARG A 117 -7.04 13.03 4.42
C ARG A 117 -5.93 12.99 3.37
N ALA A 118 -4.77 13.58 3.67
CA ALA A 118 -3.61 13.56 2.78
C ALA A 118 -3.08 12.14 2.59
N LEU A 119 -2.96 11.34 3.65
CA LEU A 119 -2.55 9.94 3.59
C LEU A 119 -3.51 9.10 2.73
N VAL A 120 -4.83 9.24 2.95
CA VAL A 120 -5.84 8.56 2.13
C VAL A 120 -5.73 8.94 0.65
N LYS A 121 -5.49 10.22 0.35
CA LYS A 121 -5.29 10.68 -1.02
C LYS A 121 -4.06 10.01 -1.65
N THR A 122 -2.90 10.07 -0.98
CA THR A 122 -1.66 9.45 -1.45
C THR A 122 -1.82 7.95 -1.68
N SER A 123 -2.48 7.23 -0.75
CA SER A 123 -2.74 5.80 -0.87
C SER A 123 -3.61 5.46 -2.07
N LYS A 124 -4.63 6.30 -2.38
CA LYS A 124 -5.45 6.14 -3.58
C LYS A 124 -4.68 6.40 -4.86
N ASP A 125 -3.86 7.45 -4.88
CA ASP A 125 -3.05 7.80 -6.05
C ASP A 125 -2.00 6.71 -6.37
N ALA A 126 -1.49 6.03 -5.34
CA ALA A 126 -0.53 4.94 -5.48
C ALA A 126 -1.17 3.56 -5.75
N TYR A 127 -2.49 3.43 -5.65
CA TYR A 127 -3.19 2.16 -5.84
C TYR A 127 -3.25 1.78 -7.31
N VAL A 128 -2.83 0.54 -7.62
CA VAL A 128 -2.85 -0.03 -8.98
C VAL A 128 -3.85 -1.18 -9.00
N PRO A 129 -5.07 -1.00 -9.56
CA PRO A 129 -6.13 -2.02 -9.54
C PRO A 129 -5.71 -3.37 -10.15
N ASP A 130 -4.78 -3.36 -11.10
CA ASP A 130 -4.34 -4.59 -11.76
C ASP A 130 -3.47 -5.47 -10.85
N ARG A 131 -2.90 -4.90 -9.80
CA ARG A 131 -2.15 -5.63 -8.76
C ARG A 131 -3.06 -6.19 -7.66
N ASP A 132 -4.35 -5.85 -7.66
CA ASP A 132 -5.30 -6.29 -6.65
C ASP A 132 -5.96 -7.63 -7.07
N PRO A 133 -5.70 -8.73 -6.36
CA PRO A 133 -6.25 -10.05 -6.71
C PRO A 133 -7.78 -10.10 -6.59
N LEU A 134 -8.39 -9.29 -5.70
CA LEU A 134 -9.85 -9.26 -5.54
C LEU A 134 -10.51 -8.63 -6.78
N VAL A 135 -9.92 -7.54 -7.28
CA VAL A 135 -10.40 -6.89 -8.50
C VAL A 135 -10.25 -7.84 -9.70
N GLN A 136 -9.17 -8.63 -9.77
CA GLN A 136 -9.03 -9.64 -10.82
C GLN A 136 -10.10 -10.73 -10.71
N GLN A 137 -10.34 -11.24 -9.50
CA GLN A 137 -11.38 -12.24 -9.27
C GLN A 137 -12.77 -11.73 -9.63
N GLU A 138 -13.10 -10.47 -9.30
CA GLU A 138 -14.35 -9.84 -9.72
C GLU A 138 -14.46 -9.70 -11.24
N ARG A 139 -13.37 -9.30 -11.91
CA ARG A 139 -13.31 -9.22 -13.36
C ARG A 139 -13.52 -10.59 -14.01
N GLU A 140 -12.91 -11.63 -13.45
CA GLU A 140 -13.09 -13.01 -13.90
C GLU A 140 -14.51 -13.51 -13.65
N ALA A 141 -15.08 -13.26 -12.47
CA ALA A 141 -16.46 -13.62 -12.15
C ALA A 141 -17.46 -12.93 -13.10
N ARG A 142 -17.23 -11.65 -13.45
CA ARG A 142 -18.04 -10.92 -14.44
C ARG A 142 -17.90 -11.48 -15.86
N LYS A 143 -16.72 -11.97 -16.24
CA LYS A 143 -16.49 -12.60 -17.56
C LYS A 143 -17.19 -13.95 -17.70
N HIS A 144 -17.34 -14.69 -16.60
CA HIS A 144 -17.97 -16.02 -16.58
C HIS A 144 -19.44 -15.99 -16.14
N ALA A 145 -19.99 -14.81 -15.81
CA ALA A 145 -21.40 -14.66 -15.52
C ALA A 145 -22.22 -14.86 -16.81
N PRO A 146 -23.23 -15.75 -16.82
CA PRO A 146 -24.13 -15.87 -17.96
C PRO A 146 -24.83 -14.52 -18.17
N ALA A 147 -24.98 -14.12 -19.44
CA ALA A 147 -25.72 -12.92 -19.83
C ALA A 147 -27.13 -12.97 -19.22
N SER A 148 -27.31 -12.27 -18.10
CA SER A 148 -28.60 -12.17 -17.44
C SER A 148 -29.43 -11.15 -18.20
N GLN A 149 -30.63 -11.60 -18.59
CA GLN A 149 -31.61 -10.93 -19.43
C GLN A 149 -31.90 -9.47 -19.02
N PRO A 150 -32.32 -8.60 -19.97
CA PRO A 150 -32.73 -7.24 -19.64
C PRO A 150 -33.84 -7.24 -18.60
N ALA A 151 -33.71 -6.34 -17.62
CA ALA A 151 -34.58 -6.20 -16.46
C ALA A 151 -36.07 -6.12 -16.84
N PRO A 152 -36.98 -6.71 -16.05
CA PRO A 152 -38.42 -6.53 -16.28
C PRO A 152 -38.79 -5.06 -16.03
N THR A 153 -39.47 -4.45 -17.00
CA THR A 153 -40.07 -3.12 -16.87
C THR A 153 -41.07 -3.10 -15.71
N PRO A 154 -41.14 -2.02 -14.90
CA PRO A 154 -42.12 -1.92 -13.83
C PRO A 154 -43.54 -1.86 -14.39
N SER A 155 -44.33 -2.88 -14.09
CA SER A 155 -45.77 -2.92 -14.39
C SER A 155 -46.50 -1.90 -13.50
N THR A 156 -47.02 -0.84 -14.12
CA THR A 156 -47.90 0.12 -13.43
C THR A 156 -49.26 -0.52 -13.22
N SER A 157 -49.48 -1.10 -12.04
CA SER A 157 -50.83 -1.45 -11.60
C SER A 157 -51.54 -0.18 -11.10
N LYS A 158 -52.43 0.36 -11.93
CA LYS A 158 -53.41 1.37 -11.51
C LYS A 158 -54.47 0.68 -10.65
N GLY A 159 -54.50 0.99 -9.36
CA GLY A 159 -55.63 0.68 -8.48
C GLY A 159 -56.74 1.71 -8.66
N THR A 160 -57.82 1.32 -9.33
CA THR A 160 -59.20 1.72 -9.01
C THR A 160 -59.57 0.93 -7.76
N ILE A 161 -60.07 1.51 -6.67
CA ILE A 161 -61.44 2.03 -6.44
C ILE A 161 -61.40 2.99 -5.25
#